data_AF-A0A1Y3BGX3-F1
#
_entry.id   AF-A0A1Y3BGX3-F1
#
_cell.length_a   1.000
_cell.length_b   1.000
_cell.length_c   1.000
_cell.angle_alpha   90.00
_cell.angle_beta   90.00
_cell.angle_gamma   90.00
#
_symmetry.space_group_name_H-M   'P 1'
#
loop_
_entity.id
_entity.type
_entity.pdbx_description
1 polymer ?
#
loop_
_entity_poly.entity_id
_entity_poly.type
_entity_poly.pdbx_seq_one_letter_code
_entity_poly.pdbx_strand_id
1 'polypeptide(L)'
;MGDVGLVRTLRQEMAIKDGENIIQFLMMIHLDLIEESEQLLLRMEPSQRCKLYRLQEKWPKAFECADKIELKALYFQYGKQLEMENRIMDSINYFERSDNVDEIVRMLFENGNIVDLKNYCLKKRNGKVDQKLVSWWGQYCESQSDHSTALEMYNMANDYYNLVRLLCHLGQKDKAIELIDDHLQSNDGDSESKTAEMTGAIRFLGKHLESIDSLQSIHYYLQCLAIRHAIRVAITYEHYDQLVTIAIKHLTINECRNIIQTYFPHQNDFQDKMVSEENMAMLFYKAHHGKQAILLAIKHRLWPFLRRILGQQLENEKDDHHLDIGQDEIDLIVEYLREDNSIIDIVIDLVLLSDQQQFDIINRSIHQFGIDLNDEIMEKLELFVSKHSNNESLMNTIAELCLEKGDYQLAAKLFNKLGKRIDSIKALIRTGQSDKIIQFANVARDRMVFKLAANFLQTINYDDTDQVIRFYTKAQAHEELARYRETLINIDDN
;
A
#
# COMPACT_ATOMS: atom_id res chain seq x y z
N MET A 1 -55.40 -23.80 -43.40
CA MET A 1 -55.28 -22.41 -42.88
C MET A 1 -54.05 -21.82 -43.54
N GLY A 2 -54.18 -20.65 -44.18
CA GLY A 2 -53.08 -20.04 -44.93
C GLY A 2 -51.90 -19.79 -44.01
N ASP A 3 -50.77 -20.40 -44.33
CA ASP A 3 -49.58 -20.37 -43.49
C ASP A 3 -48.97 -18.96 -43.56
N VAL A 4 -49.26 -18.16 -42.53
CA VAL A 4 -48.91 -16.74 -42.44
C VAL A 4 -47.40 -16.54 -42.56
N GLY A 5 -46.61 -17.54 -42.15
CA GLY A 5 -45.17 -17.59 -42.36
C GLY A 5 -44.81 -17.60 -43.84
N LEU A 6 -45.34 -18.55 -44.59
CA LEU A 6 -45.16 -18.68 -46.04
C LEU A 6 -45.49 -17.40 -46.82
N VAL A 7 -46.60 -16.75 -46.50
CA VAL A 7 -47.03 -15.50 -47.16
C VAL A 7 -46.11 -14.32 -46.83
N ARG A 8 -45.60 -14.25 -45.59
CA ARG A 8 -44.62 -13.23 -45.18
C ARG A 8 -43.28 -13.45 -45.88
N THR A 9 -42.80 -14.69 -45.96
CA THR A 9 -41.54 -15.01 -46.65
C THR A 9 -41.65 -14.72 -48.16
N LEU A 10 -42.79 -15.08 -48.78
CA LEU A 10 -43.09 -14.70 -50.18
C LEU A 10 -42.98 -13.19 -50.43
N ARG A 11 -43.58 -12.37 -49.54
CA ARG A 11 -43.54 -10.90 -49.67
C ARG A 11 -42.13 -10.33 -49.51
N GLN A 12 -41.31 -10.92 -48.67
CA GLN A 12 -39.92 -10.49 -48.45
C GLN A 12 -39.02 -10.87 -49.64
N GLU A 13 -39.20 -12.07 -50.19
CA GLU A 13 -38.38 -12.57 -51.30
C GLU A 13 -38.79 -11.96 -52.65
N MET A 14 -40.05 -11.55 -52.83
CA MET A 14 -40.48 -10.76 -54.00
C MET A 14 -39.80 -9.38 -54.09
N ALA A 15 -39.24 -8.86 -53.00
CA ALA A 15 -38.51 -7.59 -52.98
C ALA A 15 -37.03 -7.73 -53.35
N ILE A 16 -36.50 -8.96 -53.42
CA ILE A 16 -35.08 -9.26 -53.65
C ILE A 16 -34.92 -9.81 -55.08
N LYS A 17 -33.99 -9.26 -55.87
CA LYS A 17 -33.79 -9.66 -57.28
C LYS A 17 -33.36 -11.13 -57.46
N ASP A 18 -32.75 -11.74 -56.45
CA ASP A 18 -32.28 -13.13 -56.48
C ASP A 18 -33.26 -14.14 -55.84
N GLY A 19 -34.51 -13.72 -55.54
CA GLY A 19 -35.53 -14.53 -54.86
C GLY A 19 -36.33 -15.49 -55.74
N GLU A 20 -36.06 -15.56 -57.06
CA GLU A 20 -36.89 -16.29 -58.04
C GLU A 20 -37.04 -17.79 -57.70
N ASN A 21 -35.96 -18.45 -57.28
CA ASN A 21 -35.98 -19.87 -56.91
C ASN A 21 -36.86 -20.14 -55.67
N ILE A 22 -36.88 -19.20 -54.71
CA ILE A 22 -37.71 -19.32 -53.51
C ILE A 22 -39.18 -19.15 -53.88
N ILE A 23 -39.51 -18.16 -54.73
CA ILE A 23 -40.88 -17.94 -55.19
C ILE A 23 -41.40 -19.14 -55.99
N GLN A 24 -40.57 -19.69 -56.90
CA GLN A 24 -40.90 -20.88 -57.68
C GLN A 24 -41.16 -22.09 -56.78
N PHE A 25 -40.32 -22.30 -55.77
CA PHE A 25 -40.51 -23.35 -54.78
C PHE A 25 -41.83 -23.21 -54.01
N LEU A 26 -42.14 -22.01 -53.52
CA LEU A 26 -43.34 -21.76 -52.72
C LEU A 26 -44.63 -21.94 -53.57
N MET A 27 -44.56 -21.62 -54.87
CA MET A 27 -45.63 -21.89 -55.83
C MET A 27 -45.78 -23.39 -56.11
N MET A 28 -44.69 -24.14 -56.26
CA MET A 28 -44.71 -25.59 -56.43
C MET A 28 -45.35 -26.31 -55.24
N ILE A 29 -45.07 -25.87 -54.00
CA ILE A 29 -45.77 -26.39 -52.80
C ILE A 29 -47.27 -26.10 -52.89
N HIS A 30 -47.66 -24.88 -53.25
CA HIS A 30 -49.07 -24.50 -53.29
C HIS A 30 -49.87 -25.26 -54.35
N LEU A 31 -49.19 -25.75 -55.39
CA LEU A 31 -49.75 -26.57 -56.47
C LEU A 31 -49.62 -28.08 -56.22
N ASP A 32 -49.22 -28.51 -55.01
CA ASP A 32 -48.98 -29.91 -54.62
C ASP A 32 -47.93 -30.65 -55.48
N LEU A 33 -46.99 -29.93 -56.10
CA LEU A 33 -45.88 -30.50 -56.90
C LEU A 33 -44.68 -30.85 -56.00
N ILE A 34 -44.88 -31.83 -55.12
CA ILE A 34 -43.94 -32.16 -54.03
C ILE A 34 -42.57 -32.63 -54.54
N GLU A 35 -42.54 -33.53 -55.54
CA GLU A 35 -41.29 -34.10 -56.06
C GLU A 35 -40.43 -33.06 -56.79
N GLU A 36 -41.05 -32.23 -57.63
CA GLU A 36 -40.37 -31.16 -58.35
C GLU A 36 -39.84 -30.08 -57.40
N SER A 37 -40.60 -29.77 -56.35
CA SER A 37 -40.18 -28.83 -55.30
C SER A 37 -38.93 -29.32 -54.56
N GLU A 38 -38.79 -30.64 -54.34
CA GLU A 38 -37.63 -31.23 -53.67
C GLU A 38 -36.38 -31.23 -54.56
N GLN A 39 -36.55 -31.47 -55.87
CA GLN A 39 -35.45 -31.34 -56.83
C GLN A 39 -34.93 -29.90 -56.94
N LEU A 40 -35.83 -28.92 -56.87
CA LEU A 40 -35.47 -27.50 -56.87
C LEU A 40 -34.66 -27.13 -55.62
N LEU A 41 -35.09 -27.58 -54.43
CA LEU A 41 -34.38 -27.34 -53.17
C LEU A 41 -32.94 -27.86 -53.16
N LEU A 42 -32.70 -29.03 -53.76
CA LEU A 42 -31.36 -29.62 -53.82
C LEU A 42 -30.37 -28.78 -54.64
N ARG A 43 -30.88 -27.94 -55.56
CA ARG A 43 -30.10 -27.02 -56.39
C ARG A 43 -29.85 -25.67 -55.71
N MET A 44 -30.51 -25.40 -54.58
CA MET A 44 -30.40 -24.14 -53.85
C MET A 44 -29.30 -24.17 -52.79
N GLU A 45 -28.84 -22.97 -52.43
CA GLU A 45 -27.87 -22.76 -51.35
C GLU A 45 -28.35 -23.38 -50.02
N PRO A 46 -27.46 -24.00 -49.23
CA PRO A 46 -27.82 -24.70 -47.99
C PRO A 46 -28.63 -23.85 -46.99
N SER A 47 -28.27 -22.58 -46.79
CA SER A 47 -29.00 -21.65 -45.90
C SER A 47 -30.43 -21.38 -46.39
N GLN A 48 -30.63 -21.17 -47.71
CA GLN A 48 -31.97 -20.96 -48.28
C GLN A 48 -32.81 -22.23 -48.14
N ARG A 49 -32.22 -23.39 -48.45
CA ARG A 49 -32.85 -24.70 -48.30
C ARG A 49 -33.22 -25.00 -46.84
N CYS A 50 -32.36 -24.66 -45.88
CA CYS A 50 -32.63 -24.77 -44.45
C CYS A 50 -33.85 -23.93 -44.03
N LYS A 51 -33.92 -22.65 -44.46
CA LYS A 51 -35.08 -21.78 -44.21
C LYS A 51 -36.38 -22.35 -44.76
N LEU A 52 -36.33 -22.93 -45.95
CA LEU A 52 -37.50 -23.51 -46.60
C LEU A 52 -37.94 -24.83 -45.95
N TYR A 53 -37.01 -25.71 -45.55
CA TYR A 53 -37.35 -26.90 -44.79
C TYR A 53 -37.94 -26.59 -43.40
N ARG A 54 -37.50 -25.50 -42.76
CA ARG A 54 -38.10 -25.00 -41.50
C ARG A 54 -39.56 -24.59 -41.69
N LEU A 55 -39.88 -23.87 -42.77
CA LEU A 55 -41.25 -23.47 -43.08
C LEU A 55 -42.16 -24.67 -43.37
N GLN A 56 -41.60 -25.77 -43.88
CA GLN A 56 -42.34 -27.03 -44.09
C GLN A 56 -42.42 -27.92 -42.84
N GLU A 57 -41.88 -27.47 -41.69
CA GLU A 57 -41.71 -28.29 -40.47
C GLU A 57 -40.95 -29.61 -40.71
N LYS A 58 -40.13 -29.69 -41.78
CA LYS A 58 -39.28 -30.86 -42.09
C LYS A 58 -37.93 -30.75 -41.37
N TRP A 59 -37.99 -30.83 -40.05
CA TRP A 59 -36.84 -30.61 -39.16
C TRP A 59 -35.61 -31.51 -39.42
N PRO A 60 -35.73 -32.82 -39.68
CA PRO A 60 -34.56 -33.68 -39.94
C PRO A 60 -33.75 -33.20 -41.16
N LYS A 61 -34.43 -32.85 -42.25
CA LYS A 61 -33.79 -32.32 -43.47
C LYS A 61 -33.22 -30.91 -43.24
N ALA A 62 -33.86 -30.11 -42.39
CA ALA A 62 -33.34 -28.81 -42.00
C ALA A 62 -32.02 -28.93 -41.21
N PHE A 63 -31.91 -29.89 -40.28
CA PHE A 63 -30.68 -30.12 -39.52
C PHE A 63 -29.51 -30.57 -40.40
N GLU A 64 -29.75 -31.37 -41.44
CA GLU A 64 -28.72 -31.81 -42.39
C GLU A 64 -28.17 -30.67 -43.25
N CYS A 65 -29.00 -29.68 -43.57
CA CYS A 65 -28.62 -28.56 -44.44
C CYS A 65 -28.12 -27.32 -43.67
N ALA A 66 -28.20 -27.32 -42.33
CA ALA A 66 -27.92 -26.15 -41.51
C ALA A 66 -26.43 -25.92 -41.30
N ASP A 67 -25.99 -24.67 -41.48
CA ASP A 67 -24.65 -24.25 -41.09
C ASP A 67 -24.51 -24.16 -39.57
N LYS A 68 -23.27 -24.18 -39.06
CA LYS A 68 -22.97 -24.16 -37.62
C LYS A 68 -23.63 -22.99 -36.86
N ILE A 69 -23.77 -21.83 -37.51
CA ILE A 69 -24.38 -20.63 -36.92
C ILE A 69 -25.91 -20.80 -36.84
N GLU A 70 -26.52 -21.33 -37.91
CA GLU A 70 -27.97 -21.53 -37.99
C GLU A 70 -28.44 -22.69 -37.12
N LEU A 71 -27.57 -23.67 -36.85
CA LEU A 71 -27.89 -24.88 -36.10
C LEU A 71 -28.39 -24.59 -34.68
N LYS A 72 -27.79 -23.64 -33.96
CA LYS A 72 -28.26 -23.25 -32.61
C LYS A 72 -29.65 -22.63 -32.64
N ALA A 73 -29.90 -21.74 -33.61
CA ALA A 73 -31.20 -21.11 -33.80
C ALA A 73 -32.27 -22.14 -34.20
N LEU A 74 -31.88 -23.14 -35.00
CA LEU A 74 -32.73 -24.24 -35.43
C LEU A 74 -33.11 -25.14 -34.25
N TYR A 75 -32.14 -25.51 -33.40
CA TYR A 75 -32.40 -26.25 -32.17
C TYR A 75 -33.35 -25.53 -31.23
N PHE A 76 -33.19 -24.21 -31.05
CA PHE A 76 -34.08 -23.41 -30.23
C PHE A 76 -35.52 -23.41 -30.75
N GLN A 77 -35.72 -23.21 -32.06
CA GLN A 77 -37.05 -23.19 -32.65
C GLN A 77 -37.74 -24.54 -32.59
N TYR A 78 -36.98 -25.61 -32.86
CA TYR A 78 -37.52 -26.96 -32.74
C TYR A 78 -37.87 -27.30 -31.27
N GLY A 79 -37.05 -26.85 -30.32
CA GLY A 79 -37.35 -26.94 -28.89
C GLY A 79 -38.67 -26.26 -28.52
N LYS A 80 -38.96 -25.07 -29.07
CA LYS A 80 -40.25 -24.38 -28.88
C LYS A 80 -41.43 -25.12 -29.50
N GLN A 81 -41.26 -25.74 -30.68
CA GLN A 81 -42.32 -26.56 -31.26
C GLN A 81 -42.62 -27.77 -30.38
N LEU A 82 -41.58 -28.46 -29.90
CA LEU A 82 -41.74 -29.61 -28.99
C LEU A 82 -42.38 -29.21 -27.65
N GLU A 83 -42.10 -28.00 -27.16
CA GLU A 83 -42.78 -27.41 -26.00
C GLU A 83 -44.28 -27.24 -26.26
N MET A 84 -44.67 -26.70 -27.43
CA MET A 84 -46.09 -26.58 -27.81
C MET A 84 -46.78 -27.95 -27.97
N GLU A 85 -46.03 -28.97 -28.40
CA GLU A 85 -46.50 -30.36 -28.50
C GLU A 85 -46.54 -31.10 -27.14
N ASN A 86 -46.22 -30.43 -26.02
CA ASN A 86 -46.09 -31.00 -24.67
C ASN A 86 -45.02 -32.11 -24.56
N ARG A 87 -44.06 -32.17 -25.48
CA ARG A 87 -42.93 -33.10 -25.45
C ARG A 87 -41.74 -32.52 -24.68
N ILE A 88 -41.96 -32.29 -23.39
CA ILE A 88 -41.06 -31.53 -22.51
C ILE A 88 -39.65 -32.13 -22.48
N MET A 89 -39.51 -33.44 -22.31
CA MET A 89 -38.20 -34.09 -22.20
C MET A 89 -37.36 -33.97 -23.48
N ASP A 90 -38.01 -34.06 -24.65
CA ASP A 90 -37.33 -33.87 -25.93
C ASP A 90 -36.93 -32.40 -26.10
N SER A 91 -37.82 -31.48 -25.73
CA SER A 91 -37.56 -30.04 -25.77
C SER A 91 -36.33 -29.64 -24.95
N ILE A 92 -36.12 -30.21 -23.75
CA ILE A 92 -34.92 -29.99 -22.92
C ILE A 92 -33.64 -30.30 -23.69
N ASN A 93 -33.56 -31.43 -24.39
CA ASN A 93 -32.37 -31.84 -25.14
C ASN A 93 -32.05 -30.83 -26.26
N TYR A 94 -33.06 -30.34 -26.95
CA TYR A 94 -32.87 -29.35 -28.02
C TYR A 94 -32.53 -27.96 -27.48
N PHE A 95 -33.12 -27.54 -26.36
CA PHE A 95 -32.73 -26.30 -25.70
C PHE A 95 -31.29 -26.35 -25.15
N GLU A 96 -30.86 -27.48 -24.58
CA GLU A 96 -29.47 -27.69 -24.14
C GLU A 96 -28.50 -27.56 -25.33
N ARG A 97 -28.84 -28.13 -26.50
CA ARG A 97 -28.02 -27.99 -27.72
C ARG A 97 -27.98 -26.57 -28.28
N SER A 98 -28.97 -25.75 -27.95
CA SER A 98 -29.03 -24.34 -28.35
C SER A 98 -28.34 -23.39 -27.37
N ASP A 99 -27.81 -23.90 -26.25
CA ASP A 99 -27.28 -23.13 -25.10
C ASP A 99 -28.32 -22.21 -24.43
N ASN A 100 -29.62 -22.46 -24.58
CA ASN A 100 -30.69 -21.66 -23.97
C ASN A 100 -31.23 -22.33 -22.71
N VAL A 101 -30.41 -22.29 -21.65
CA VAL A 101 -30.74 -22.90 -20.35
C VAL A 101 -31.91 -22.18 -19.66
N ASP A 102 -32.02 -20.86 -19.83
CA ASP A 102 -33.08 -20.05 -19.21
C ASP A 102 -34.48 -20.46 -19.66
N GLU A 103 -34.63 -20.86 -20.93
CA GLU A 103 -35.90 -21.36 -21.46
C GLU A 103 -36.30 -22.71 -20.85
N ILE A 104 -35.32 -23.57 -20.51
CA ILE A 104 -35.59 -24.84 -19.85
C ILE A 104 -36.13 -24.59 -18.44
N VAL A 105 -35.48 -23.68 -17.70
CA VAL A 105 -35.91 -23.27 -16.36
C VAL A 105 -37.32 -22.68 -16.41
N ARG A 106 -37.57 -21.76 -17.35
CA ARG A 106 -38.90 -21.17 -17.59
C ARG A 106 -39.95 -22.23 -17.89
N MET A 107 -39.70 -23.07 -18.89
CA MET A 107 -40.64 -24.11 -19.35
C MET A 107 -41.01 -25.09 -18.22
N LEU A 108 -40.01 -25.58 -17.47
CA LEU A 108 -40.27 -26.51 -16.38
C LEU A 108 -41.03 -25.85 -15.21
N PHE A 109 -40.75 -24.57 -14.95
CA PHE A 109 -41.44 -23.80 -13.93
C PHE A 109 -42.90 -23.52 -14.29
N GLU A 110 -43.19 -23.03 -15.51
CA GLU A 110 -44.54 -22.74 -15.98
C GLU A 110 -45.43 -24.00 -16.06
N ASN A 111 -44.84 -25.14 -16.43
CA ASN A 111 -45.55 -26.42 -16.47
C ASN A 111 -45.75 -27.07 -15.08
N GLY A 112 -45.22 -26.47 -14.01
CA GLY A 112 -45.35 -27.01 -12.64
C GLY A 112 -44.48 -28.24 -12.35
N ASN A 113 -43.51 -28.56 -13.23
CA ASN A 113 -42.62 -29.71 -13.08
C ASN A 113 -41.43 -29.40 -12.16
N ILE A 114 -41.72 -29.05 -10.91
CA ILE A 114 -40.75 -28.56 -9.92
C ILE A 114 -39.68 -29.61 -9.58
N VAL A 115 -40.04 -30.90 -9.57
CA VAL A 115 -39.10 -32.00 -9.26
C VAL A 115 -38.04 -32.14 -10.36
N ASP A 116 -38.47 -32.12 -11.62
CA ASP A 116 -37.56 -32.20 -12.76
C ASP A 116 -36.69 -30.94 -12.87
N LEU A 117 -37.25 -29.78 -12.53
CA LEU A 117 -36.51 -28.52 -12.45
C LEU A 117 -35.39 -28.58 -11.39
N LYS A 118 -35.71 -29.06 -10.18
CA LYS A 118 -34.70 -29.27 -9.13
C LYS A 118 -33.59 -30.20 -9.60
N ASN A 119 -33.96 -31.35 -10.18
CA ASN A 119 -33.00 -32.33 -10.67
C ASN A 119 -32.13 -31.76 -11.79
N TYR A 120 -32.70 -30.90 -12.65
CA TYR A 120 -31.98 -30.22 -13.70
C TYR A 120 -30.97 -29.20 -13.16
N CYS A 121 -31.38 -28.34 -12.22
CA CYS A 121 -30.50 -27.34 -11.60
C CYS A 121 -29.33 -27.99 -10.84
N LEU A 122 -29.55 -29.13 -10.21
CA LEU A 122 -28.54 -29.87 -9.44
C LEU A 122 -27.74 -30.89 -10.28
N LYS A 123 -28.05 -31.01 -11.58
CA LYS A 123 -27.39 -31.96 -12.47
C LYS A 123 -25.92 -31.61 -12.63
N LYS A 124 -25.04 -32.55 -12.25
CA LYS A 124 -23.59 -32.42 -12.49
C LYS A 124 -23.30 -32.56 -13.98
N ARG A 125 -22.75 -31.51 -14.59
CA ARG A 125 -22.23 -31.51 -15.97
C ARG A 125 -20.71 -31.57 -15.89
N ASN A 126 -20.10 -32.60 -16.48
CA ASN A 126 -18.64 -32.82 -16.43
C ASN A 126 -18.07 -32.81 -14.99
N GLY A 127 -18.82 -33.38 -14.03
CA GLY A 127 -18.43 -33.45 -12.62
C GLY A 127 -18.59 -32.17 -11.82
N LYS A 128 -18.95 -31.04 -12.46
CA LYS A 128 -19.21 -29.75 -11.80
C LYS A 128 -20.69 -29.39 -11.90
N VAL A 129 -21.18 -28.61 -10.94
CA VAL A 129 -22.53 -28.05 -11.00
C VAL A 129 -22.46 -26.65 -11.60
N ASP A 130 -23.49 -26.27 -12.35
CA ASP A 130 -23.62 -24.91 -12.88
C ASP A 130 -24.04 -23.96 -11.75
N GLN A 131 -23.11 -23.11 -11.32
CA GLN A 131 -23.29 -22.21 -10.18
C GLN A 131 -24.51 -21.30 -10.34
N LYS A 132 -24.80 -20.85 -11.57
CA LYS A 132 -25.94 -19.97 -11.85
C LYS A 132 -27.26 -20.69 -11.63
N LEU A 133 -27.37 -21.94 -12.06
CA LEU A 133 -28.58 -22.75 -11.89
C LEU A 133 -28.83 -23.11 -10.42
N VAL A 134 -27.76 -23.40 -9.67
CA VAL A 134 -27.88 -23.68 -8.23
C VAL A 134 -28.28 -22.43 -7.47
N SER A 135 -27.67 -21.27 -7.78
CA SER A 135 -28.07 -19.99 -7.16
C SER A 135 -29.53 -19.64 -7.49
N TRP A 136 -29.98 -19.85 -8.73
CA TRP A 136 -31.39 -19.68 -9.11
C TRP A 136 -32.32 -20.58 -8.30
N TRP A 137 -31.97 -21.86 -8.12
CA TRP A 137 -32.76 -22.78 -7.29
C TRP A 137 -32.79 -22.34 -5.82
N GLY A 138 -31.67 -21.81 -5.30
CA GLY A 138 -31.61 -21.19 -3.97
C GLY A 138 -32.57 -20.00 -3.83
N GLN A 139 -32.62 -19.13 -4.83
CA GLN A 139 -33.56 -17.98 -4.86
C GLN A 139 -35.03 -18.45 -4.90
N TYR A 140 -35.31 -19.53 -5.63
CA TYR A 140 -36.63 -20.14 -5.63
C TYR A 140 -37.00 -20.69 -4.24
N CYS A 141 -36.11 -21.43 -3.58
CA CYS A 141 -36.34 -21.91 -2.21
C CYS A 141 -36.56 -20.75 -1.22
N GLU A 142 -35.79 -19.67 -1.34
CA GLU A 142 -35.96 -18.45 -0.53
C GLU A 142 -37.34 -17.83 -0.74
N SER A 143 -37.85 -17.79 -1.98
CA SER A 143 -39.21 -17.32 -2.28
C SER A 143 -40.31 -18.17 -1.63
N GLN A 144 -40.04 -19.45 -1.41
CA GLN A 144 -40.94 -20.39 -0.73
C GLN A 144 -40.76 -20.39 0.80
N SER A 145 -39.93 -19.47 1.35
CA SER A 145 -39.55 -19.41 2.77
C SER A 145 -38.78 -20.64 3.29
N ASP A 146 -38.24 -21.48 2.41
CA ASP A 146 -37.33 -22.57 2.78
C ASP A 146 -35.89 -22.04 2.83
N HIS A 147 -35.60 -21.31 3.91
CA HIS A 147 -34.31 -20.67 4.11
C HIS A 147 -33.17 -21.67 4.35
N SER A 148 -33.47 -22.83 4.93
CA SER A 148 -32.48 -23.89 5.18
C SER A 148 -31.87 -24.41 3.88
N THR A 149 -32.71 -24.81 2.93
CA THR A 149 -32.20 -25.31 1.65
C THR A 149 -31.60 -24.19 0.82
N ALA A 150 -32.14 -22.97 0.88
CA ALA A 150 -31.55 -21.82 0.19
C ALA A 150 -30.10 -21.56 0.61
N LEU A 151 -29.78 -21.61 1.92
CA LEU A 151 -28.41 -21.46 2.42
C LEU A 151 -27.49 -22.57 1.91
N GLU A 152 -27.94 -23.82 1.90
CA GLU A 152 -27.17 -24.96 1.36
C GLU A 152 -26.86 -24.78 -0.13
N MET A 153 -27.84 -24.31 -0.91
CA MET A 153 -27.69 -24.07 -2.35
C MET A 153 -26.74 -22.91 -2.63
N TYR A 154 -26.84 -21.79 -1.92
CA TYR A 154 -25.91 -20.67 -2.08
C TYR A 154 -24.47 -21.07 -1.72
N ASN A 155 -24.29 -21.86 -0.66
CA ASN A 155 -22.98 -22.42 -0.31
C ASN A 155 -22.45 -23.35 -1.41
N MET A 156 -23.29 -24.23 -1.96
CA MET A 156 -22.92 -25.12 -3.07
C MET A 156 -22.57 -24.35 -4.35
N ALA A 157 -23.23 -23.22 -4.59
CA ALA A 157 -22.96 -22.33 -5.72
C ALA A 157 -21.72 -21.45 -5.54
N ASN A 158 -21.15 -21.37 -4.31
CA ASN A 158 -20.19 -20.34 -3.89
C ASN A 158 -20.73 -18.91 -4.03
N ASP A 159 -22.05 -18.72 -3.96
CA ASP A 159 -22.69 -17.40 -4.01
C ASP A 159 -22.70 -16.77 -2.62
N TYR A 160 -21.52 -16.31 -2.20
CA TYR A 160 -21.30 -15.75 -0.87
C TYR A 160 -22.13 -14.48 -0.62
N TYR A 161 -22.45 -13.73 -1.67
CA TYR A 161 -23.28 -12.53 -1.53
C TYR A 161 -24.68 -12.89 -1.04
N ASN A 162 -25.37 -13.81 -1.71
CA ASN A 162 -26.71 -14.22 -1.31
C ASN A 162 -26.71 -14.99 0.01
N LEU A 163 -25.66 -15.77 0.27
CA LEU A 163 -25.48 -16.48 1.54
C LEU A 163 -25.41 -15.52 2.73
N VAL A 164 -24.51 -14.53 2.68
CA VAL A 164 -24.34 -13.51 3.72
C VAL A 164 -25.59 -12.64 3.83
N ARG A 165 -26.18 -12.24 2.69
CA ARG A 165 -27.43 -11.47 2.66
C ARG A 165 -28.55 -12.18 3.42
N LEU A 166 -28.74 -13.47 3.16
CA LEU A 166 -29.80 -14.26 3.79
C LEU A 166 -29.50 -14.48 5.28
N LEU A 167 -28.26 -14.80 5.65
CA LEU A 167 -27.87 -14.94 7.06
C LEU A 167 -28.13 -13.66 7.88
N CYS A 168 -27.79 -12.49 7.33
CA CYS A 168 -28.10 -11.20 7.95
C CYS A 168 -29.60 -10.96 8.06
N HIS A 169 -30.39 -11.32 7.04
CA HIS A 169 -31.85 -11.19 7.08
C HIS A 169 -32.48 -12.08 8.18
N LEU A 170 -31.93 -13.26 8.41
CA LEU A 170 -32.35 -14.19 9.46
C LEU A 170 -31.87 -13.79 10.86
N GLY A 171 -31.12 -12.68 11.00
CA GLY A 171 -30.52 -12.24 12.26
C GLY A 171 -29.33 -13.09 12.73
N GLN A 172 -28.84 -14.00 11.88
CA GLN A 172 -27.68 -14.87 12.17
C GLN A 172 -26.37 -14.19 11.75
N LYS A 173 -26.15 -12.96 12.24
CA LYS A 173 -24.98 -12.14 11.87
C LYS A 173 -23.65 -12.78 12.24
N ASP A 174 -23.59 -13.49 13.36
CA ASP A 174 -22.34 -14.06 13.87
C ASP A 174 -21.80 -15.16 12.93
N LYS A 175 -22.70 -15.95 12.35
CA LYS A 175 -22.34 -16.94 11.32
C LYS A 175 -21.89 -16.30 10.02
N ALA A 176 -22.46 -15.14 9.66
CA ALA A 176 -22.05 -14.40 8.47
C ALA A 176 -20.65 -13.78 8.64
N ILE A 177 -20.34 -13.30 9.85
CA ILE A 177 -19.01 -12.84 10.26
C ILE A 177 -18.00 -13.98 10.19
N GLU A 178 -18.29 -15.09 10.87
CA GLU A 178 -17.44 -16.30 10.88
C GLU A 178 -17.10 -16.76 9.47
N LEU A 179 -18.12 -16.84 8.59
CA LEU A 179 -17.92 -17.23 7.20
C LEU A 179 -16.95 -16.30 6.46
N ILE A 180 -17.11 -14.98 6.60
CA ILE A 180 -16.24 -14.01 5.93
C ILE A 180 -14.83 -14.06 6.51
N ASP A 181 -14.69 -14.14 7.84
CA ASP A 181 -13.40 -14.13 8.52
C ASP A 181 -12.60 -15.41 8.20
N ASP A 182 -13.25 -16.58 8.17
CA ASP A 182 -12.64 -17.85 7.73
C ASP A 182 -12.10 -17.75 6.31
N HIS A 183 -12.88 -17.13 5.41
CA HIS A 183 -12.47 -16.89 4.02
C HIS A 183 -11.35 -15.87 3.86
N LEU A 184 -11.27 -14.88 4.74
CA LEU A 184 -10.17 -13.92 4.76
C LEU A 184 -8.88 -14.60 5.20
N GLN A 185 -8.91 -15.38 6.28
CA GLN A 185 -7.74 -16.12 6.79
C GLN A 185 -7.22 -17.17 5.80
N SER A 186 -8.11 -17.83 5.04
CA SER A 186 -7.69 -18.86 4.08
C SER A 186 -6.97 -18.29 2.85
N ASN A 187 -7.18 -17.00 2.53
CA ASN A 187 -6.75 -16.37 1.27
C ASN A 187 -5.62 -15.35 1.42
N ASP A 188 -5.01 -15.23 2.60
CA ASP A 188 -3.92 -14.27 2.89
C ASP A 188 -2.64 -14.48 2.03
N GLY A 189 -2.59 -15.52 1.18
CA GLY A 189 -1.50 -15.79 0.25
C GLY A 189 -1.63 -15.20 -1.17
N ASP A 190 -2.86 -14.95 -1.67
CA ASP A 190 -3.10 -14.57 -3.07
C ASP A 190 -4.07 -13.36 -3.16
N SER A 191 -3.52 -12.16 -2.95
CA SER A 191 -4.27 -10.89 -2.93
C SER A 191 -4.96 -10.51 -4.26
N GLU A 192 -4.79 -11.28 -5.33
CA GLU A 192 -5.34 -11.01 -6.66
C GLU A 192 -6.61 -11.80 -7.02
N SER A 193 -7.08 -12.74 -6.19
CA SER A 193 -8.26 -13.56 -6.52
C SER A 193 -9.42 -13.50 -5.51
N LYS A 194 -9.68 -12.34 -4.91
CA LYS A 194 -10.98 -12.11 -4.24
C LYS A 194 -12.07 -12.06 -5.31
N THR A 195 -12.96 -13.05 -5.34
CA THR A 195 -14.08 -13.07 -6.30
C THR A 195 -14.95 -11.82 -6.12
N ALA A 196 -15.53 -11.32 -7.21
CA ALA A 196 -16.42 -10.16 -7.17
C ALA A 196 -17.61 -10.39 -6.22
N GLU A 197 -18.08 -11.63 -6.11
CA GLU A 197 -19.14 -12.08 -5.22
C GLU A 197 -18.74 -11.96 -3.74
N MET A 198 -17.53 -12.42 -3.37
CA MET A 198 -17.01 -12.28 -2.01
C MET A 198 -16.81 -10.81 -1.63
N THR A 199 -16.28 -10.00 -2.55
CA THR A 199 -16.15 -8.55 -2.34
C THR A 199 -17.51 -7.89 -2.12
N GLY A 200 -18.53 -8.32 -2.86
CA GLY A 200 -19.92 -7.92 -2.67
C GLY A 200 -20.47 -8.34 -1.30
N ALA A 201 -20.17 -9.57 -0.86
CA ALA A 201 -20.59 -10.11 0.44
C ALA A 201 -19.98 -9.32 1.61
N ILE A 202 -18.67 -9.08 1.59
CA ILE A 202 -17.96 -8.28 2.59
C ILE A 202 -18.55 -6.86 2.66
N ARG A 203 -18.78 -6.24 1.50
CA ARG A 203 -19.37 -4.90 1.43
C ARG A 203 -20.81 -4.87 1.96
N PHE A 204 -21.59 -5.92 1.73
CA PHE A 204 -22.94 -6.05 2.25
C PHE A 204 -22.94 -6.22 3.77
N LEU A 205 -22.07 -7.08 4.30
CA LEU A 205 -21.90 -7.25 5.75
C LEU A 205 -21.49 -5.94 6.42
N GLY A 206 -20.50 -5.24 5.86
CA GLY A 206 -20.09 -3.92 6.32
C GLY A 206 -21.26 -2.94 6.36
N LYS A 207 -22.13 -2.93 5.33
CA LYS A 207 -23.33 -2.09 5.30
C LYS A 207 -24.33 -2.46 6.40
N HIS A 208 -24.55 -3.75 6.62
CA HIS A 208 -25.48 -4.23 7.63
C HIS A 208 -25.01 -3.87 9.05
N LEU A 209 -23.69 -3.88 9.27
CA LEU A 209 -23.08 -3.56 10.56
C LEU A 209 -23.02 -2.06 10.85
N GLU A 210 -23.27 -1.16 9.90
CA GLU A 210 -23.11 0.29 10.11
C GLU A 210 -23.84 0.80 11.37
N SER A 211 -25.10 0.40 11.57
CA SER A 211 -25.90 0.83 12.73
C SER A 211 -25.76 -0.06 13.97
N ILE A 212 -25.06 -1.20 13.85
CA ILE A 212 -24.92 -2.20 14.91
C ILE A 212 -23.53 -2.07 15.55
N ASP A 213 -22.49 -2.18 14.71
CA ASP A 213 -21.08 -2.00 15.06
C ASP A 213 -20.38 -1.25 13.92
N SER A 214 -20.32 0.07 14.08
CA SER A 214 -19.69 0.97 13.14
C SER A 214 -18.18 0.74 12.99
N LEU A 215 -17.48 0.24 14.01
CA LEU A 215 -16.03 -0.02 13.94
C LEU A 215 -15.76 -1.27 13.11
N GLN A 216 -16.53 -2.34 13.35
CA GLN A 216 -16.44 -3.56 12.55
C GLN A 216 -16.87 -3.31 11.09
N SER A 217 -17.86 -2.43 10.88
CA SER A 217 -18.25 -1.97 9.54
C SER A 217 -17.09 -1.31 8.78
N ILE A 218 -16.36 -0.39 9.43
CA ILE A 218 -15.16 0.24 8.88
C ILE A 218 -14.11 -0.81 8.52
N HIS A 219 -13.86 -1.78 9.39
CA HIS A 219 -12.92 -2.87 9.14
C HIS A 219 -13.25 -3.63 7.84
N TYR A 220 -14.50 -4.09 7.68
CA TYR A 220 -14.90 -4.81 6.47
C TYR A 220 -14.84 -3.94 5.21
N TYR A 221 -15.12 -2.64 5.30
CA TYR A 221 -14.93 -1.75 4.15
C TYR A 221 -13.47 -1.60 3.74
N LEU A 222 -12.53 -1.62 4.69
CA LEU A 222 -11.10 -1.60 4.39
C LEU A 222 -10.65 -2.92 3.75
N GLN A 223 -11.19 -4.07 4.19
CA GLN A 223 -10.88 -5.39 3.62
C GLN A 223 -11.26 -5.54 2.14
N CYS A 224 -12.29 -4.81 1.69
CA CYS A 224 -12.72 -4.77 0.30
C CYS A 224 -12.26 -3.51 -0.47
N LEU A 225 -11.33 -2.73 0.11
CA LEU A 225 -10.80 -1.48 -0.45
C LEU A 225 -11.88 -0.43 -0.78
N ALA A 226 -13.04 -0.51 -0.12
CA ALA A 226 -14.13 0.46 -0.21
C ALA A 226 -13.87 1.68 0.68
N ILE A 227 -12.72 2.33 0.50
CA ILE A 227 -12.19 3.41 1.37
C ILE A 227 -13.19 4.56 1.55
N ARG A 228 -13.90 4.96 0.49
CA ARG A 228 -14.90 6.04 0.55
C ARG A 228 -16.07 5.69 1.49
N HIS A 229 -16.46 4.42 1.54
CA HIS A 229 -17.50 3.96 2.46
C HIS A 229 -16.99 3.96 3.89
N ALA A 230 -15.76 3.46 4.12
CA ALA A 230 -15.11 3.51 5.43
C ALA A 230 -15.02 4.95 5.98
N ILE A 231 -14.58 5.91 5.16
CA ILE A 231 -14.53 7.33 5.51
C ILE A 231 -15.91 7.87 5.87
N ARG A 232 -16.93 7.58 5.05
CA ARG A 232 -18.31 8.01 5.31
C ARG A 232 -18.78 7.52 6.68
N VAL A 233 -18.61 6.23 6.97
CA VAL A 233 -19.03 5.61 8.24
C VAL A 233 -18.27 6.24 9.41
N ALA A 234 -16.96 6.42 9.26
CA ALA A 234 -16.14 7.06 10.29
C ALA A 234 -16.61 8.48 10.61
N ILE A 235 -17.00 9.27 9.60
CA ILE A 235 -17.54 10.62 9.80
C ILE A 235 -18.95 10.57 10.41
N THR A 236 -19.84 9.72 9.91
CA THR A 236 -21.26 9.70 10.36
C THR A 236 -21.42 9.25 11.80
N TYR A 237 -20.53 8.37 12.28
CA TYR A 237 -20.54 7.86 13.65
C TYR A 237 -19.43 8.48 14.52
N GLU A 238 -18.81 9.58 14.06
CA GLU A 238 -17.82 10.35 14.82
C GLU A 238 -16.56 9.57 15.26
N HIS A 239 -16.19 8.50 14.53
CA HIS A 239 -14.95 7.75 14.73
C HIS A 239 -13.75 8.46 14.09
N TYR A 240 -13.42 9.64 14.62
CA TYR A 240 -12.38 10.50 14.07
C TYR A 240 -10.98 9.89 14.14
N ASP A 241 -10.63 9.13 15.18
CA ASP A 241 -9.33 8.46 15.26
C ASP A 241 -9.14 7.42 14.14
N GLN A 242 -10.20 6.67 13.83
CA GLN A 242 -10.21 5.74 12.69
C GLN A 242 -10.16 6.49 11.35
N LEU A 243 -10.89 7.61 11.22
CA LEU A 243 -10.80 8.46 10.03
C LEU A 243 -9.36 8.90 9.76
N VAL A 244 -8.65 9.36 10.79
CA VAL A 244 -7.24 9.77 10.70
C VAL A 244 -6.35 8.58 10.33
N THR A 245 -6.54 7.43 10.96
CA THR A 245 -5.82 6.19 10.64
C THR A 245 -6.00 5.80 9.16
N ILE A 246 -7.23 5.88 8.64
CA ILE A 246 -7.55 5.60 7.23
C ILE A 246 -6.86 6.62 6.31
N ALA A 247 -6.91 7.91 6.66
CA ALA A 247 -6.26 8.98 5.90
C ALA A 247 -4.74 8.77 5.79
N ILE A 248 -4.08 8.43 6.91
CA ILE A 248 -2.64 8.16 6.96
C ILE A 248 -2.26 6.97 6.07
N LYS A 249 -3.08 5.93 6.00
CA LYS A 249 -2.74 4.72 5.24
C LYS A 249 -3.10 4.80 3.76
N HIS A 250 -4.28 5.30 3.42
CA HIS A 250 -4.86 5.10 2.08
C HIS A 250 -5.04 6.38 1.24
N LEU A 251 -5.03 7.56 1.85
CA LEU A 251 -5.38 8.80 1.16
C LEU A 251 -4.15 9.50 0.59
N THR A 252 -4.37 10.36 -0.38
CA THR A 252 -3.36 11.25 -0.95
C THR A 252 -3.10 12.46 -0.03
N ILE A 253 -2.00 13.16 -0.27
CA ILE A 253 -1.60 14.37 0.47
C ILE A 253 -2.74 15.42 0.47
N ASN A 254 -3.32 15.72 -0.69
CA ASN A 254 -4.36 16.75 -0.83
C ASN A 254 -5.66 16.37 -0.11
N GLU A 255 -6.01 15.09 -0.12
CA GLU A 255 -7.16 14.60 0.63
C GLU A 255 -6.92 14.68 2.16
N CYS A 256 -5.70 14.39 2.62
CA CYS A 256 -5.33 14.58 4.03
C CYS A 256 -5.47 16.05 4.45
N ARG A 257 -5.01 17.00 3.61
CA ARG A 257 -5.20 18.44 3.85
C ARG A 257 -6.68 18.83 3.96
N ASN A 258 -7.52 18.30 3.07
CA ASN A 258 -8.95 18.56 3.10
C ASN A 258 -9.59 18.04 4.40
N ILE A 259 -9.18 16.86 4.88
CA ILE A 259 -9.67 16.31 6.16
C ILE A 259 -9.29 17.23 7.33
N ILE A 260 -8.04 17.69 7.37
CA ILE A 260 -7.57 18.63 8.40
C ILE A 260 -8.42 19.91 8.37
N GLN A 261 -8.57 20.54 7.21
CA GLN A 261 -9.32 21.80 7.08
C GLN A 261 -10.81 21.67 7.41
N THR A 262 -11.41 20.53 7.10
CA THR A 262 -12.86 20.32 7.27
C THR A 262 -13.21 19.89 8.69
N TYR A 263 -12.41 18.99 9.27
CA TYR A 263 -12.74 18.35 10.55
C TYR A 263 -11.87 18.83 11.72
N PHE A 264 -10.72 19.43 11.47
CA PHE A 264 -9.80 19.91 12.52
C PHE A 264 -9.32 21.35 12.24
N PRO A 265 -10.22 22.34 12.08
CA PRO A 265 -9.84 23.73 11.82
C PRO A 265 -9.09 24.39 12.99
N HIS A 266 -9.36 24.01 14.23
CA HIS A 266 -8.71 24.57 15.42
C HIS A 266 -7.73 23.57 16.05
N GLN A 267 -6.70 24.11 16.71
CA GLN A 267 -5.62 23.30 17.29
C GLN A 267 -6.09 22.32 18.38
N ASN A 268 -7.21 22.57 19.07
CA ASN A 268 -7.67 21.67 20.14
C ASN A 268 -8.79 20.70 19.69
N ASP A 269 -9.28 20.81 18.45
CA ASP A 269 -10.41 20.01 17.97
C ASP A 269 -10.13 18.50 18.01
N PHE A 270 -8.85 18.11 17.88
CA PHE A 270 -8.47 16.69 17.93
C PHE A 270 -8.63 16.08 19.32
N GLN A 271 -8.49 16.87 20.39
CA GLN A 271 -8.71 16.41 21.77
C GLN A 271 -10.19 16.22 22.05
N ASP A 272 -11.02 17.18 21.64
CA ASP A 272 -12.48 17.10 21.77
C ASP A 272 -13.05 15.90 20.99
N LYS A 273 -12.42 15.56 19.86
CA LYS A 273 -12.78 14.44 18.98
C LYS A 273 -12.09 13.12 19.34
N MET A 274 -11.43 13.05 20.50
CA MET A 274 -10.76 11.85 21.02
C MET A 274 -9.78 11.20 20.01
N VAL A 275 -9.12 12.01 19.19
CA VAL A 275 -8.09 11.54 18.26
C VAL A 275 -6.77 11.45 19.01
N SER A 276 -6.06 10.34 18.84
CA SER A 276 -4.73 10.18 19.46
C SER A 276 -3.73 11.20 18.90
N GLU A 277 -2.88 11.71 19.78
CA GLU A 277 -1.93 12.78 19.42
C GLU A 277 -0.90 12.30 18.41
N GLU A 278 -0.51 11.03 18.48
CA GLU A 278 0.37 10.39 17.50
C GLU A 278 -0.27 10.32 16.11
N ASN A 279 -1.52 9.88 16.01
CA ASN A 279 -2.24 9.86 14.74
C ASN A 279 -2.39 11.27 14.15
N MET A 280 -2.69 12.26 15.00
CA MET A 280 -2.81 13.64 14.54
C MET A 280 -1.47 14.19 14.03
N ALA A 281 -0.37 13.96 14.75
CA ALA A 281 0.97 14.36 14.32
C ALA A 281 1.35 13.71 12.97
N MET A 282 1.04 12.43 12.81
CA MET A 282 1.30 11.67 11.58
C MET A 282 0.46 12.17 10.39
N LEU A 283 -0.78 12.59 10.63
CA LEU A 283 -1.62 13.21 9.62
C LEU A 283 -1.06 14.55 9.14
N PHE A 284 -0.63 15.42 10.06
CA PHE A 284 0.00 16.69 9.71
C PHE A 284 1.29 16.47 8.90
N TYR A 285 2.10 15.50 9.28
CA TYR A 285 3.31 15.16 8.55
C TYR A 285 2.99 14.69 7.12
N LYS A 286 2.04 13.77 6.97
CA LYS A 286 1.60 13.29 5.65
C LYS A 286 0.99 14.38 4.77
N ALA A 287 0.36 15.39 5.36
CA ALA A 287 -0.17 16.55 4.67
C ALA A 287 0.90 17.60 4.28
N HIS A 288 2.19 17.36 4.59
CA HIS A 288 3.31 18.31 4.52
C HIS A 288 3.09 19.59 5.34
N HIS A 289 2.41 19.47 6.48
CA HIS A 289 2.40 20.52 7.51
C HIS A 289 3.46 20.20 8.58
N GLY A 290 4.73 20.12 8.15
CA GLY A 290 5.85 19.66 8.98
C GLY A 290 6.00 20.43 10.28
N LYS A 291 5.91 21.77 10.24
CA LYS A 291 5.94 22.63 11.43
C LYS A 291 4.90 22.21 12.47
N GLN A 292 3.63 22.08 12.07
CA GLN A 292 2.55 21.69 12.98
C GLN A 292 2.73 20.28 13.55
N ALA A 293 3.21 19.34 12.74
CA ALA A 293 3.51 17.98 13.19
C ALA A 293 4.60 17.97 14.27
N ILE A 294 5.68 18.73 14.07
CA ILE A 294 6.79 18.86 15.02
C ILE A 294 6.32 19.54 16.31
N LEU A 295 5.57 20.63 16.22
CA LEU A 295 5.02 21.34 17.37
C LEU A 295 4.14 20.43 18.24
N LEU A 296 3.27 19.66 17.61
CA LEU A 296 2.38 18.74 18.31
C LEU A 296 3.18 17.59 18.96
N ALA A 297 4.19 17.07 18.26
CA ALA A 297 5.09 16.04 18.79
C ALA A 297 5.89 16.53 20.01
N ILE A 298 6.40 17.77 19.98
CA ILE A 298 7.09 18.39 21.11
C ILE A 298 6.14 18.54 22.30
N LYS A 299 4.96 19.13 22.08
CA LYS A 299 3.98 19.40 23.13
C LYS A 299 3.54 18.13 23.85
N HIS A 300 3.38 17.03 23.13
CA HIS A 300 2.92 15.73 23.66
C HIS A 300 4.05 14.73 23.89
N ARG A 301 5.32 15.15 23.86
CA ARG A 301 6.51 14.32 24.13
C ARG A 301 6.61 13.05 23.27
N LEU A 302 6.24 13.14 21.99
CA LEU A 302 6.27 12.03 21.03
C LEU A 302 7.69 11.80 20.46
N TRP A 303 8.65 11.47 21.35
CA TRP A 303 10.08 11.39 21.00
C TRP A 303 10.42 10.40 19.88
N PRO A 304 9.87 9.16 19.83
CA PRO A 304 10.20 8.22 18.76
C PRO A 304 9.74 8.71 17.39
N PHE A 305 8.54 9.32 17.33
CA PHE A 305 8.00 9.90 16.12
C PHE A 305 8.84 11.08 15.64
N LEU A 306 9.25 11.96 16.57
CA LEU A 306 10.05 13.13 16.27
C LEU A 306 11.45 12.76 15.75
N ARG A 307 12.14 11.79 16.36
CA ARG A 307 13.43 11.26 15.86
C ARG A 307 13.33 10.76 14.42
N ARG A 308 12.27 9.99 14.11
CA ARG A 308 12.05 9.46 12.76
C ARG A 308 11.86 10.57 11.73
N ILE A 309 11.06 11.59 12.06
CA ILE A 309 10.82 12.72 11.16
C ILE A 309 12.11 13.51 10.92
N LEU A 310 12.80 13.91 12.00
CA LEU A 310 13.99 14.75 11.88
C LEU A 310 15.10 14.03 11.11
N GLY A 311 15.29 12.72 11.37
CA GLY A 311 16.23 11.90 10.60
C GLY A 311 15.91 11.88 9.10
N GLN A 312 14.65 11.66 8.72
CA GLN A 312 14.23 11.70 7.31
C GLN A 312 14.45 13.08 6.65
N GLN A 313 14.24 14.17 7.39
CA GLN A 313 14.47 15.51 6.88
C GLN A 313 15.98 15.80 6.70
N LEU A 314 16.82 15.31 7.61
CA LEU A 314 18.29 15.46 7.52
C LEU A 314 18.91 14.64 6.37
N GLU A 315 18.38 13.46 6.08
CA GLU A 315 18.82 12.60 4.96
C GLU A 315 18.40 13.14 3.58
N ASN A 316 17.27 13.84 3.52
CA ASN A 316 16.76 14.44 2.29
C ASN A 316 17.53 15.74 1.96
N GLU A 317 18.78 15.61 1.54
CA GLU A 317 19.70 16.72 1.18
C GLU A 317 19.23 17.63 0.03
N LYS A 318 18.10 17.32 -0.61
CA LYS A 318 17.62 18.00 -1.82
C LYS A 318 16.68 19.16 -1.54
N ASP A 319 16.12 19.22 -0.35
CA ASP A 319 15.15 20.25 0.01
C ASP A 319 15.81 21.25 0.95
N ASP A 320 16.03 22.46 0.44
CA ASP A 320 16.32 23.71 1.17
C ASP A 320 15.09 24.14 2.02
N HIS A 321 14.36 23.15 2.56
CA HIS A 321 13.23 23.33 3.45
C HIS A 321 13.75 23.50 4.86
N HIS A 322 14.34 24.66 5.10
CA HIS A 322 14.52 25.16 6.45
C HIS A 322 13.17 25.12 7.17
N LEU A 323 13.12 24.37 8.27
CA LEU A 323 11.96 24.36 9.11
C LEU A 323 11.97 25.70 9.85
N ASP A 324 10.97 26.54 9.58
CA ASP A 324 10.72 27.77 10.32
C ASP A 324 10.22 27.41 11.73
N ILE A 325 11.15 26.96 12.58
CA ILE A 325 10.94 26.66 13.99
C ILE A 325 11.41 27.89 14.76
N GLY A 326 10.50 28.46 15.55
CA GLY A 326 10.75 29.63 16.38
C GLY A 326 11.48 29.29 17.67
N GLN A 327 11.95 30.35 18.35
CA GLN A 327 12.70 30.26 19.61
C GLN A 327 11.89 29.60 20.72
N ASP A 328 10.60 29.93 20.85
CA ASP A 328 9.72 29.44 21.91
C ASP A 328 9.65 27.91 21.95
N GLU A 329 9.81 27.26 20.80
CA GLU A 329 9.61 25.83 20.65
C GLU A 329 10.91 25.07 20.95
N ILE A 330 12.05 25.68 20.61
CA ILE A 330 13.36 25.22 21.06
C ILE A 330 13.46 25.37 22.58
N ASP A 331 13.03 26.50 23.14
CA ASP A 331 13.04 26.75 24.58
C ASP A 331 12.19 25.72 25.34
N LEU A 332 11.03 25.33 24.78
CA LEU A 332 10.17 24.30 25.36
C LEU A 332 10.85 22.92 25.39
N ILE A 333 11.54 22.51 24.33
CA ILE A 333 12.27 21.23 24.34
C ILE A 333 13.47 21.29 25.29
N VAL A 334 14.16 22.42 25.36
CA VAL A 334 15.26 22.63 26.32
C VAL A 334 14.76 22.54 27.76
N GLU A 335 13.53 22.96 28.04
CA GLU A 335 12.89 22.72 29.33
C GLU A 335 12.66 21.22 29.56
N TYR A 336 12.13 20.48 28.58
CA TYR A 336 11.97 19.02 28.69
C TYR A 336 13.31 18.27 28.80
N LEU A 337 14.38 18.80 28.22
CA LEU A 337 15.73 18.23 28.34
C LEU A 337 16.22 18.26 29.79
N ARG A 338 15.74 19.21 30.61
CA ARG A 338 16.02 19.24 32.05
C ARG A 338 15.47 18.01 32.78
N GLU A 339 14.37 17.45 32.28
CA GLU A 339 13.72 16.26 32.86
C GLU A 339 14.36 14.98 32.30
N ASP A 340 14.55 14.91 30.98
CA ASP A 340 15.04 13.73 30.27
C ASP A 340 16.27 14.04 29.39
N ASN A 341 17.48 13.73 29.87
CA ASN A 341 18.72 13.91 29.09
C ASN A 341 18.77 13.07 27.79
N SER A 342 17.90 12.08 27.62
CA SER A 342 17.87 11.19 26.45
C SER A 342 17.40 11.88 25.16
N ILE A 343 16.83 13.09 25.24
CA ILE A 343 16.28 13.82 24.07
C ILE A 343 17.28 14.80 23.45
N ILE A 344 18.53 14.81 23.90
CA ILE A 344 19.56 15.72 23.38
C ILE A 344 19.79 15.56 21.88
N ASP A 345 19.66 14.34 21.37
CA ASP A 345 19.77 14.02 19.95
C ASP A 345 18.71 14.76 19.14
N ILE A 346 17.48 14.79 19.65
CA ILE A 346 16.34 15.51 19.07
C ILE A 346 16.59 17.01 19.09
N VAL A 347 17.06 17.56 20.21
CA VAL A 347 17.37 19.00 20.35
C VAL A 347 18.41 19.42 19.32
N ILE A 348 19.47 18.63 19.18
CA ILE A 348 20.51 18.87 18.18
C ILE A 348 19.87 18.85 16.80
N ASP A 349 19.22 17.75 16.41
CA ASP A 349 18.59 17.61 15.08
C ASP A 349 17.63 18.77 14.73
N LEU A 350 16.87 19.26 15.71
CA LEU A 350 15.99 20.42 15.56
C LEU A 350 16.75 21.73 15.31
N VAL A 351 17.79 22.00 16.10
CA VAL A 351 18.62 23.18 15.93
C VAL A 351 19.39 23.11 14.61
N LEU A 352 19.82 21.92 14.18
CA LEU A 352 20.46 21.67 12.89
C LEU A 352 19.56 22.05 11.71
N LEU A 353 18.26 21.73 11.80
CA LEU A 353 17.27 22.03 10.76
C LEU A 353 16.71 23.45 10.85
N SER A 354 16.94 24.16 11.96
CA SER A 354 16.46 25.52 12.17
C SER A 354 17.32 26.55 11.43
N ASP A 355 16.65 27.54 10.82
CA ASP A 355 17.30 28.62 10.06
C ASP A 355 18.09 29.62 10.94
N GLN A 356 17.76 29.69 12.23
CA GLN A 356 18.15 30.81 13.09
C GLN A 356 19.55 30.70 13.72
N GLN A 357 20.36 29.71 13.34
CA GLN A 357 21.74 29.56 13.80
C GLN A 357 21.93 29.63 15.34
N GLN A 358 20.99 29.10 16.11
CA GLN A 358 20.94 29.24 17.59
C GLN A 358 21.78 28.19 18.32
N PHE A 359 23.02 28.03 17.86
CA PHE A 359 23.94 27.02 18.35
C PHE A 359 24.41 27.27 19.79
N ASP A 360 24.23 28.50 20.30
CA ASP A 360 24.45 28.84 21.71
C ASP A 360 23.54 28.05 22.65
N ILE A 361 22.39 27.56 22.17
CA ILE A 361 21.48 26.72 22.95
C ILE A 361 22.07 25.33 23.13
N ILE A 362 22.73 24.77 22.10
CA ILE A 362 23.42 23.48 22.19
C ILE A 362 24.56 23.58 23.22
N ASN A 363 25.39 24.64 23.12
CA ASN A 363 26.49 24.86 24.06
C ASN A 363 25.99 25.02 25.51
N ARG A 364 24.96 25.85 25.73
CA ARG A 364 24.34 26.01 27.04
C ARG A 364 23.77 24.69 27.56
N SER A 365 23.11 23.92 26.70
CA SER A 365 22.51 22.65 27.09
C SER A 365 23.58 21.62 27.50
N ILE A 366 24.70 21.53 26.77
CA ILE A 366 25.77 20.59 27.12
C ILE A 366 26.44 20.98 28.44
N HIS A 367 26.74 22.27 28.65
CA HIS A 367 27.37 22.75 29.89
C HIS A 367 26.44 22.70 31.10
N GLN A 368 25.15 23.00 30.91
CA GLN A 368 24.18 23.12 32.01
C GLN A 368 23.64 21.77 32.46
N PHE A 369 23.47 20.81 31.54
CA PHE A 369 22.84 19.52 31.84
C PHE A 369 23.83 18.36 31.97
N GLY A 370 25.14 18.59 31.76
CA GLY A 370 26.18 17.58 31.99
C GLY A 370 25.97 16.31 31.17
N ILE A 371 25.54 16.46 29.93
CA ILE A 371 25.11 15.35 29.07
C ILE A 371 26.33 14.57 28.60
N ASP A 372 26.36 13.26 28.83
CA ASP A 372 27.37 12.37 28.24
C ASP A 372 27.16 12.30 26.72
N LEU A 373 28.21 12.62 25.98
CA LEU A 373 28.13 12.72 24.51
C LEU A 373 28.48 11.32 24.00
N ASN A 374 27.48 10.58 23.54
CA ASN A 374 27.70 9.29 22.89
C ASN A 374 28.25 9.51 21.47
N ASP A 375 28.92 8.50 20.91
CA ASP A 375 29.53 8.53 19.57
C ASP A 375 28.54 8.98 18.48
N GLU A 376 27.26 8.61 18.58
CA GLU A 376 26.21 9.02 17.63
C GLU A 376 25.92 10.53 17.66
N ILE A 377 25.91 11.13 18.85
CA ILE A 377 25.72 12.59 19.01
C ILE A 377 26.94 13.32 18.47
N MET A 378 28.13 12.75 18.71
CA MET A 378 29.39 13.28 18.19
C MET A 378 29.44 13.26 16.67
N GLU A 379 29.00 12.17 16.04
CA GLU A 379 28.92 12.07 14.57
C GLU A 379 27.93 13.08 13.98
N LYS A 380 26.76 13.28 14.60
CA LYS A 380 25.79 14.30 14.21
C LYS A 380 26.35 15.72 14.32
N LEU A 381 27.06 16.03 15.40
CA LEU A 381 27.74 17.30 15.58
C LEU A 381 28.87 17.48 14.55
N GLU A 382 29.62 16.42 14.21
CA GLU A 382 30.66 16.46 13.18
C GLU A 382 30.11 16.72 11.77
N LEU A 383 29.02 16.04 11.40
CA LEU A 383 28.32 16.24 10.13
C LEU A 383 27.87 17.70 10.00
N PHE A 384 27.30 18.26 11.06
CA PHE A 384 26.91 19.66 11.09
C PHE A 384 28.08 20.63 10.95
N VAL A 385 29.15 20.40 11.72
CA VAL A 385 30.39 21.19 11.70
C VAL A 385 31.03 21.20 10.31
N SER A 386 30.86 20.11 9.53
CA SER A 386 31.33 20.06 8.14
C SER A 386 30.46 20.86 7.16
N LYS A 387 29.15 20.96 7.43
CA LYS A 387 28.18 21.68 6.58
C LYS A 387 28.20 23.20 6.80
N HIS A 388 28.45 23.67 8.02
CA HIS A 388 28.46 25.11 8.35
C HIS A 388 29.85 25.60 8.75
N SER A 389 30.61 26.09 7.76
CA SER A 389 32.01 26.54 7.90
C SER A 389 32.24 27.75 8.81
N ASN A 390 31.18 28.42 9.31
CA ASN A 390 31.28 29.72 9.98
C ASN A 390 31.21 29.67 11.52
N ASN A 391 31.14 28.49 12.14
CA ASN A 391 30.91 28.38 13.58
C ASN A 391 32.17 27.97 14.36
N GLU A 392 33.21 28.80 14.30
CA GLU A 392 34.48 28.58 15.04
C GLU A 392 34.28 28.50 16.57
N SER A 393 33.31 29.23 17.12
CA SER A 393 33.00 29.24 18.56
C SER A 393 32.44 27.90 19.04
N LEU A 394 31.46 27.33 18.33
CA LEU A 394 30.87 26.02 18.66
C LEU A 394 31.92 24.91 18.53
N MET A 395 32.66 24.87 17.41
CA MET A 395 33.73 23.89 17.23
C MET A 395 34.75 23.94 18.38
N ASN A 396 35.08 25.14 18.87
CA ASN A 396 36.03 25.28 19.97
C ASN A 396 35.46 24.74 21.29
N THR A 397 34.20 25.05 21.56
CA THR A 397 33.50 24.62 22.79
C THR A 397 33.35 23.09 22.80
N ILE A 398 32.97 22.49 21.67
CA ILE A 398 32.88 21.02 21.53
C ILE A 398 34.26 20.38 21.69
N ALA A 399 35.31 20.97 21.10
CA ALA A 399 36.67 20.45 21.23
C ALA A 399 37.18 20.51 22.68
N GLU A 400 36.85 21.56 23.44
CA GLU A 400 37.12 21.68 24.87
C GLU A 400 36.35 20.63 25.69
N LEU A 401 35.06 20.40 25.39
CA LEU A 401 34.27 19.33 26.02
C LEU A 401 34.84 17.94 25.75
N CYS A 402 35.34 17.68 24.54
CA CYS A 402 36.01 16.41 24.21
C CYS A 402 37.31 16.22 25.02
N LEU A 403 38.04 17.30 25.29
CA LEU A 403 39.23 17.25 26.16
C LEU A 403 38.88 16.92 27.61
N GLU A 404 37.75 17.41 28.11
CA GLU A 404 37.27 17.12 29.47
C GLU A 404 36.82 15.67 29.61
N LYS A 405 36.16 15.12 28.58
CA LYS A 405 35.67 13.73 28.58
C LYS A 405 36.73 12.67 28.30
N GLY A 406 37.87 13.06 27.70
CA GLY A 406 38.98 12.14 27.41
C GLY A 406 39.07 11.67 25.96
N ASP A 407 38.17 12.12 25.07
CA ASP A 407 38.22 11.82 23.63
C ASP A 407 39.20 12.73 22.88
N TYR A 408 40.47 12.53 23.21
CA TYR A 408 41.57 13.35 22.74
C TYR A 408 41.81 13.26 21.21
N GLN A 409 41.43 12.15 20.57
CA GLN A 409 41.58 12.00 19.11
C GLN A 409 40.61 12.90 18.34
N LEU A 410 39.36 13.00 18.80
CA LEU A 410 38.33 13.79 18.16
C LEU A 410 38.56 15.28 18.44
N ALA A 411 38.90 15.64 19.69
CA ALA A 411 39.34 16.98 20.06
C ALA A 411 40.47 17.48 19.14
N ALA A 412 41.48 16.64 18.89
CA ALA A 412 42.60 16.98 18.02
C ALA A 412 42.15 17.29 16.56
N LYS A 413 41.23 16.49 16.01
CA LYS A 413 40.68 16.73 14.66
C LYS A 413 39.92 18.04 14.59
N LEU A 414 39.08 18.33 15.57
CA LEU A 414 38.31 19.59 15.63
C LEU A 414 39.23 20.81 15.78
N PHE A 415 40.20 20.79 16.69
CA PHE A 415 41.19 21.87 16.82
C PHE A 415 42.03 22.06 15.55
N ASN A 416 42.30 20.99 14.80
CA ASN A 416 43.00 21.09 13.53
C ASN A 416 42.13 21.76 12.45
N LYS A 417 40.82 21.43 12.37
CA LYS A 417 39.86 22.11 11.48
C LYS A 417 39.75 23.60 11.81
N LEU A 418 39.81 23.97 13.09
CA LEU A 418 39.84 25.35 13.59
C LEU A 418 41.16 26.09 13.35
N GLY A 419 42.20 25.43 12.83
CA GLY A 419 43.54 26.02 12.70
C GLY A 419 44.29 26.22 14.04
N LYS A 420 43.74 25.77 15.18
CA LYS A 420 44.39 25.80 16.50
C LYS A 420 45.39 24.64 16.65
N ARG A 421 46.51 24.74 15.92
CA ARG A 421 47.53 23.68 15.83
C ARG A 421 48.15 23.29 17.18
N ILE A 422 48.31 24.26 18.09
CA ILE A 422 48.90 24.05 19.41
C ILE A 422 47.98 23.22 20.31
N ASP A 423 46.68 23.49 20.30
CA ASP A 423 45.74 22.75 21.16
C ASP A 423 45.42 21.38 20.57
N SER A 424 45.46 21.26 19.24
CA SER A 424 45.43 19.96 18.55
C SER A 424 46.59 19.04 18.94
N ILE A 425 47.85 19.53 18.94
CA ILE A 425 49.00 18.70 19.34
C ILE A 425 48.95 18.35 20.83
N LYS A 426 48.48 19.26 21.70
CA LYS A 426 48.29 18.97 23.13
C LYS A 426 47.26 17.86 23.34
N ALA A 427 46.16 17.89 22.58
CA ALA A 427 45.17 16.81 22.58
C ALA A 427 45.80 15.49 22.10
N LEU A 428 46.50 15.49 20.96
CA LEU A 428 47.17 14.30 20.43
C LEU A 428 48.18 13.71 21.41
N ILE A 429 48.94 14.52 22.13
CA ILE A 429 49.91 14.05 23.13
C ILE A 429 49.21 13.23 24.23
N ARG A 430 48.00 13.63 24.65
CA ARG A 430 47.21 12.87 25.65
C ARG A 430 46.72 11.52 25.12
N THR A 431 46.66 11.30 23.80
CA THR A 431 46.33 9.98 23.21
C THR A 431 47.47 8.97 23.32
N GLY A 432 48.71 9.43 23.51
CA GLY A 432 49.90 8.57 23.58
C GLY A 432 50.39 7.96 22.25
N GLN A 433 49.73 8.25 21.12
CA GLN A 433 50.07 7.64 19.82
C GLN A 433 51.21 8.41 19.12
N SER A 434 52.45 7.94 19.30
CA SER A 434 53.69 8.54 18.74
C SER A 434 53.62 8.77 17.23
N ASP A 435 53.12 7.79 16.47
CA ASP A 435 53.07 7.86 15.00
C ASP A 435 52.17 9.00 14.49
N LYS A 436 51.00 9.18 15.12
CA LYS A 436 50.06 10.26 14.76
C LYS A 436 50.60 11.62 15.13
N ILE A 437 51.29 11.73 16.27
CA ILE A 437 51.96 12.97 16.72
C ILE A 437 53.05 13.37 15.73
N ILE A 438 53.88 12.42 15.30
CA ILE A 438 54.92 12.60 14.28
C ILE A 438 54.33 13.07 12.95
N GLN A 439 53.27 12.40 12.48
CA GLN A 439 52.60 12.74 11.23
C GLN A 439 51.99 14.15 11.30
N PHE A 440 51.29 14.46 12.39
CA PHE A 440 50.69 15.78 12.60
C PHE A 440 51.74 16.89 12.64
N ALA A 441 52.86 16.71 13.35
CA ALA A 441 53.92 17.69 13.43
C ALA A 441 54.54 18.01 12.05
N ASN A 442 54.75 16.98 11.22
CA ASN A 442 55.26 17.15 9.86
C ASN A 442 54.27 17.85 8.92
N VAL A 443 52.96 17.68 9.13
CA VAL A 443 51.90 18.35 8.36
C VAL A 443 51.70 19.80 8.83
N ALA A 444 51.67 20.04 10.14
CA ALA A 444 51.42 21.35 10.74
C ALA A 444 52.57 22.36 10.52
N ARG A 445 53.82 21.87 10.41
CA ARG A 445 55.04 22.67 10.15
C ARG A 445 55.19 23.91 11.04
N ASP A 446 54.80 23.81 12.30
CA ASP A 446 54.86 24.89 13.28
C ASP A 446 55.99 24.62 14.30
N ARG A 447 56.79 25.64 14.61
CA ARG A 447 57.93 25.54 15.54
C ARG A 447 57.48 25.05 16.92
N MET A 448 56.36 25.55 17.43
CA MET A 448 55.84 25.15 18.74
C MET A 448 55.32 23.71 18.73
N VAL A 449 54.71 23.28 17.63
CA VAL A 449 54.24 21.89 17.47
C VAL A 449 55.43 20.92 17.43
N PHE A 450 56.49 21.24 16.70
CA PHE A 450 57.71 20.43 16.68
C PHE A 450 58.36 20.32 18.06
N LYS A 451 58.39 21.41 18.83
CA LYS A 451 58.91 21.41 20.20
C LYS A 451 58.09 20.51 21.12
N LEU A 452 56.76 20.62 21.11
CA LEU A 452 55.87 19.82 21.94
C LEU A 452 55.93 18.32 21.57
N ALA A 453 55.98 18.00 20.28
CA ALA A 453 56.17 16.64 19.80
C ALA A 453 57.51 16.06 20.25
N ALA A 454 58.61 16.83 20.14
CA ALA A 454 59.93 16.39 20.57
C ALA A 454 60.02 16.14 22.08
N ASN A 455 59.44 17.04 22.90
CA ASN A 455 59.35 16.86 24.35
C ASN A 455 58.57 15.60 24.74
N PHE A 456 57.48 15.32 24.03
CA PHE A 456 56.72 14.08 24.25
C PHE A 456 57.54 12.85 23.91
N LEU A 457 58.16 12.80 22.72
CA LEU A 457 59.00 11.68 22.27
C LEU A 457 60.20 11.44 23.21
N GLN A 458 60.79 12.52 23.74
CA GLN A 458 61.82 12.44 24.77
C GLN A 458 61.27 11.80 26.06
N THR A 459 60.06 12.17 26.49
CA THR A 459 59.46 11.65 27.73
C THR A 459 59.16 10.15 27.65
N ILE A 460 58.82 9.64 26.46
CA ILE A 460 58.53 8.21 26.24
C ILE A 460 59.78 7.38 25.86
N ASN A 461 60.98 7.98 25.82
CA ASN A 461 62.21 7.35 25.31
C ASN A 461 62.01 6.69 23.94
N TYR A 462 61.54 7.47 22.96
CA TYR A 462 61.29 6.95 21.61
C TYR A 462 62.57 6.45 20.93
N ASP A 463 62.50 5.27 20.29
CA ASP A 463 63.65 4.54 19.75
C ASP A 463 64.43 5.31 18.67
N ASP A 464 63.75 6.10 17.83
CA ASP A 464 64.40 6.90 16.78
C ASP A 464 64.87 8.26 17.34
N THR A 465 66.08 8.25 17.87
CA THR A 465 66.75 9.44 18.44
C THR A 465 67.01 10.53 17.38
N ASP A 466 67.22 10.14 16.12
CA ASP A 466 67.39 11.07 15.00
C ASP A 466 66.11 11.86 14.73
N GLN A 467 64.95 11.22 14.87
CA GLN A 467 63.66 11.88 14.70
C GLN A 467 63.41 12.97 15.76
N VAL A 468 63.79 12.70 17.02
CA VAL A 468 63.70 13.68 18.12
C VAL A 468 64.64 14.87 17.87
N ILE A 469 65.89 14.61 17.47
CA ILE A 469 66.87 15.66 17.14
C ILE A 469 66.38 16.50 15.95
N ARG A 470 65.78 15.87 14.93
CA ARG A 470 65.20 16.57 13.76
C ARG A 470 64.06 17.51 14.17
N PHE A 471 63.19 17.10 15.09
CA PHE A 471 62.09 17.95 15.57
C PHE A 471 62.59 19.11 16.42
N TYR A 472 63.53 18.92 17.35
CA TYR A 472 64.13 20.04 18.09
C TYR A 472 64.88 21.03 17.19
N THR A 473 65.59 20.51 16.18
CA THR A 473 66.28 21.35 15.18
C THR A 473 65.29 22.17 14.36
N LYS A 474 64.19 21.56 13.89
CA LYS A 474 63.11 22.26 13.17
C LYS A 474 62.36 23.27 14.06
N ALA A 475 62.29 23.01 15.36
CA ALA A 475 61.70 23.92 16.34
C ALA A 475 62.61 25.12 16.71
N GLN A 476 63.89 25.11 16.32
CA GLN A 476 64.92 26.04 16.79
C GLN A 476 65.09 26.05 18.33
N ALA A 477 64.80 24.92 18.96
CA ALA A 477 64.85 24.72 20.41
C ALA A 477 66.26 24.27 20.85
N HIS A 478 67.24 25.17 20.74
CA HIS A 478 68.67 24.86 20.95
C HIS A 478 69.00 24.40 22.37
N GLU A 479 68.33 24.93 23.39
CA GLU A 479 68.57 24.58 24.80
C GLU A 479 68.04 23.19 25.15
N GLU A 480 66.84 22.85 24.66
CA GLU A 480 66.20 21.56 24.91
C GLU A 480 66.90 20.44 24.14
N LEU A 481 67.39 20.76 22.93
CA LEU A 481 68.26 19.88 22.14
C LEU A 481 69.59 19.58 22.84
N ALA A 482 70.23 20.58 23.45
CA ALA A 482 71.46 20.40 24.20
C ALA A 482 71.25 19.46 25.40
N ARG A 483 70.18 19.68 26.16
CA ARG A 483 69.79 18.80 27.29
C ARG A 483 69.51 17.38 26.84
N TYR A 484 68.81 17.18 25.72
CA TYR A 484 68.54 15.85 25.19
C TYR A 484 69.83 15.11 24.76
N ARG A 485 70.78 15.82 24.15
CA ARG A 485 72.08 15.26 23.79
C ARG A 485 72.90 14.88 25.02
N GLU A 486 72.88 15.69 26.07
CA GLU A 486 73.51 15.35 27.36
C GLU A 486 72.89 14.11 28.00
N THR A 487 71.56 13.94 27.91
CA THR A 487 70.91 12.71 28.40
C THR A 487 71.26 11.47 27.60
N LEU A 488 71.49 11.59 26.28
CA LEU A 488 71.96 10.47 25.44
C LEU A 488 73.39 10.05 25.80
N ILE A 489 74.30 11.02 26.01
CA ILE A 489 75.70 10.77 26.37
C ILE A 489 75.78 10.02 27.72
N ASN A 490 74.95 10.38 28.70
CA ASN A 490 74.93 9.73 30.01
C ASN A 490 74.31 8.31 30.02
N ILE A 491 73.60 7.91 28.95
CA ILE A 491 73.05 6.54 28.81
C ILE A 491 74.09 5.61 28.19
N ASP A 492 74.98 6.12 27.34
CA ASP A 492 76.06 5.34 26.70
C ASP A 492 77.26 5.07 27.64
N ASP A 493 77.34 5.77 28.78
CA ASP A 493 78.41 5.67 29.79
C ASP A 493 78.07 4.75 31.00
N ASN A 494 76.93 4.05 30.99
CA ASN A 494 76.52 3.00 31.95
C ASN A 494 76.25 1.68 31.23
#